data_AF-A0A914PV05-F1
#
_entry.id   AF-A0A914PV05-F1
#
_cell.length_a   1.000
_cell.length_b   1.000
_cell.length_c   1.000
_cell.angle_alpha   90.00
_cell.angle_beta   90.00
_cell.angle_gamma   90.00
#
_symmetry.space_group_name_H-M   'P 1'
#
loop_
_entity.id
_entity.type
_entity.pdbx_description
1 polymer ?
#
loop_
_entity_poly.entity_id
_entity_poly.type
_entity_poly.pdbx_seq_one_letter_code
_entity_poly.pdbx_strand_id
1 'polypeptide(L)'
;MTRALKETRIRGVETNIPFLLNVLQHPKFLDASVDTYFIDENPDLFNFIPSQNRAQKLLHYLAEVNVNGPQTPFITSLKPSNIEPIVPEIPSSLVHFYLIILLYVFSSSTNWIS
;
A
#
# COMPACT_ATOMS: atom_id res chain seq x y z
N MET A 1 -6.44 -15.84 -16.94
CA MET A 1 -6.69 -16.51 -15.65
C MET A 1 -6.34 -15.62 -14.44
N THR A 2 -5.21 -14.89 -14.46
CA THR A 2 -4.73 -14.04 -13.36
C THR A 2 -5.74 -13.03 -12.82
N ARG A 3 -6.56 -12.41 -13.67
CA ARG A 3 -7.61 -11.46 -13.25
C ARG A 3 -8.65 -12.11 -12.32
N ALA A 4 -9.13 -13.30 -12.68
CA ALA A 4 -10.13 -14.00 -11.88
C ALA A 4 -9.62 -14.28 -10.45
N LEU A 5 -8.37 -14.75 -10.33
CA LEU A 5 -7.73 -14.98 -9.02
C LEU A 5 -7.49 -13.68 -8.23
N LYS A 6 -7.24 -12.56 -8.90
CA LYS A 6 -7.10 -11.24 -8.24
C LYS A 6 -8.44 -10.67 -7.77
N GLU A 7 -9.54 -11.04 -8.42
CA GLU A 7 -10.89 -10.55 -8.10
C GLU A 7 -11.62 -11.44 -7.08
N THR A 8 -11.27 -12.73 -6.97
CA THR A 8 -11.87 -13.63 -5.98
C THR A 8 -11.61 -13.12 -4.56
N ARG A 9 -12.66 -13.18 -3.73
CA ARG A 9 -12.62 -12.79 -2.31
C ARG A 9 -13.17 -13.94 -1.48
N ILE A 10 -12.27 -14.71 -0.88
CA ILE A 10 -12.61 -15.77 0.07
C ILE A 10 -12.16 -15.28 1.45
N ARG A 11 -13.01 -15.45 2.47
CA ARG A 11 -12.77 -15.02 3.84
C ARG A 11 -13.05 -16.18 4.78
N GLY A 12 -12.34 -16.26 5.91
CA GLY A 12 -12.56 -17.28 6.95
C GLY A 12 -11.76 -18.58 6.76
N VAL A 13 -11.11 -18.77 5.60
CA VAL A 13 -10.20 -19.90 5.34
C VAL A 13 -8.95 -19.41 4.61
N GLU A 14 -7.83 -20.06 4.87
CA GLU A 14 -6.59 -19.84 4.10
C GLU A 14 -6.71 -20.47 2.72
N THR A 15 -6.16 -19.79 1.71
CA THR A 15 -6.25 -20.22 0.31
C THR A 15 -4.89 -20.13 -0.37
N ASN A 16 -4.66 -20.99 -1.35
CA ASN A 16 -3.42 -21.02 -2.16
C ASN A 16 -3.40 -19.99 -3.31
N ILE A 17 -4.29 -19.00 -3.29
CA ILE A 17 -4.39 -17.96 -4.34
C ILE A 17 -3.06 -17.22 -4.56
N PRO A 18 -2.31 -16.79 -3.52
CA PRO A 18 -1.04 -16.09 -3.71
C PRO A 18 0.00 -16.96 -4.44
N PHE A 19 0.06 -18.25 -4.10
CA PHE A 19 0.94 -19.22 -4.77
C PHE A 19 0.58 -19.37 -6.26
N LEU A 20 -0.71 -19.56 -6.56
CA LEU A 20 -1.18 -19.68 -7.95
C LEU A 20 -0.90 -18.40 -8.76
N LEU A 21 -0.99 -17.23 -8.14
CA LEU A 21 -0.62 -15.96 -8.79
C LEU A 21 0.87 -15.92 -9.13
N ASN A 22 1.74 -16.31 -8.20
CA ASN A 22 3.18 -16.37 -8.43
C ASN A 22 3.53 -17.33 -9.57
N VAL A 23 2.93 -18.53 -9.59
CA VAL A 23 3.11 -19.52 -10.67
C VAL A 23 2.69 -18.96 -12.02
N LEU A 24 1.48 -18.37 -12.11
CA LEU A 24 0.96 -17.83 -13.37
C LEU A 24 1.72 -16.59 -13.88
N GLN A 25 2.52 -15.94 -13.03
CA GLN A 25 3.34 -14.79 -13.39
C GLN A 25 4.80 -15.14 -13.65
N HIS A 26 5.22 -16.38 -13.37
CA HIS A 26 6.60 -16.81 -13.52
C HIS A 26 6.98 -16.95 -15.01
N PRO A 27 8.15 -16.44 -15.47
CA PRO A 27 8.53 -16.44 -16.89
C PRO A 27 8.57 -17.85 -17.49
N LYS A 28 9.18 -18.84 -16.82
CA LYS A 28 9.19 -20.25 -17.28
C LYS A 28 7.78 -20.81 -17.53
N PHE A 29 6.81 -20.42 -16.70
CA PHE A 29 5.41 -20.87 -16.83
C PHE A 29 4.73 -20.21 -18.04
N LEU A 30 5.00 -18.92 -18.29
CA LEU A 30 4.48 -18.20 -19.46
C LEU A 30 5.07 -18.74 -20.78
N ASP A 31 6.34 -19.12 -20.77
CA ASP A 31 7.04 -19.70 -21.92
C ASP A 31 6.70 -21.19 -22.13
N ALA A 32 5.82 -21.76 -21.31
CA ALA A 32 5.45 -23.18 -21.30
C ALA A 32 6.65 -24.14 -21.14
N SER A 33 7.76 -23.67 -20.55
CA SER A 33 8.99 -24.43 -20.32
C SER A 33 9.06 -24.90 -18.86
N VAL A 34 8.04 -25.68 -18.46
CA VAL A 34 7.91 -26.22 -17.09
C VAL A 34 7.92 -27.74 -17.11
N ASP A 35 8.57 -28.33 -16.10
CA ASP A 35 8.64 -29.76 -15.87
C ASP A 35 8.05 -30.12 -14.49
N THR A 36 8.18 -31.38 -14.08
CA THR A 36 7.67 -31.83 -12.77
C THR A 36 8.46 -31.28 -11.59
N TYR A 37 9.72 -30.83 -11.81
CA TYR A 37 10.58 -30.27 -10.77
C TYR A 37 10.43 -28.76 -10.62
N PHE A 38 9.69 -28.10 -11.51
CA PHE A 38 9.48 -26.65 -11.52
C PHE A 38 9.14 -26.05 -10.14
N ILE A 39 8.29 -26.70 -9.34
CA ILE A 39 7.90 -26.16 -8.02
C ILE A 39 9.07 -26.27 -7.02
N ASP A 40 9.84 -27.35 -7.07
CA ASP A 40 10.96 -27.60 -6.15
C ASP A 40 12.17 -26.70 -6.45
N GLU A 41 12.39 -26.35 -7.72
CA GLU A 41 13.51 -25.52 -8.16
C GLU A 41 13.31 -24.01 -7.92
N ASN A 42 12.06 -23.56 -7.72
CA ASN A 42 11.71 -22.14 -7.61
C ASN A 42 11.06 -21.86 -6.24
N PRO A 43 11.85 -21.86 -5.14
CA PRO A 43 11.33 -21.63 -3.78
C PRO A 43 10.77 -20.21 -3.59
N ASP A 44 11.12 -19.29 -4.47
CA ASP A 44 10.59 -17.93 -4.53
C ASP A 44 9.08 -17.87 -4.81
N LEU A 45 8.50 -18.94 -5.38
CA LEU A 45 7.04 -19.06 -5.54
C LEU A 45 6.28 -18.99 -4.20
N PHE A 46 6.94 -19.28 -3.07
CA PHE A 46 6.38 -19.20 -1.72
C PHE A 46 6.61 -17.84 -1.04
N ASN A 47 7.28 -16.90 -1.71
CA ASN A 47 7.42 -15.55 -1.20
C ASN A 47 6.12 -14.77 -1.43
N PHE A 48 5.29 -14.70 -0.39
CA PHE A 48 4.01 -14.04 -0.45
C PHE A 48 4.10 -12.60 0.03
N ILE A 49 3.59 -11.68 -0.79
CA ILE A 49 3.40 -10.29 -0.38
C ILE A 49 2.07 -10.23 0.39
N PRO A 50 2.08 -9.85 1.69
CA PRO A 50 0.85 -9.76 2.46
C PRO A 50 -0.07 -8.68 1.87
N SER A 51 -1.31 -9.08 1.56
CA SER A 51 -2.31 -8.14 1.04
C SER A 51 -2.70 -7.13 2.12
N GLN A 52 -2.71 -5.85 1.75
CA GLN A 52 -3.11 -4.78 2.66
C GLN A 52 -4.63 -4.66 2.71
N ASN A 53 -5.26 -5.28 3.71
CA ASN A 53 -6.69 -5.19 3.93
C ASN A 53 -7.09 -3.87 4.64
N ARG A 54 -6.88 -2.75 3.94
CA ARG A 54 -7.07 -1.38 4.48
C ARG A 54 -8.51 -1.10 4.88
N ALA A 55 -9.47 -1.53 4.06
CA ALA A 55 -10.89 -1.33 4.33
C ALA A 55 -11.32 -2.02 5.64
N GLN A 56 -10.88 -3.26 5.89
CA GLN A 56 -11.21 -3.96 7.13
C GLN A 56 -10.59 -3.29 8.35
N LYS A 57 -9.34 -2.82 8.26
CA LYS A 57 -8.69 -2.07 9.35
C LYS A 57 -9.47 -0.79 9.68
N LEU A 58 -9.92 -0.07 8.65
CA LEU A 58 -10.72 1.15 8.82
C LEU A 58 -12.09 0.85 9.44
N LEU A 59 -12.79 -0.17 8.97
CA LEU A 59 -14.07 -0.59 9.53
C LEU A 59 -13.94 -1.02 10.99
N HIS A 60 -12.88 -1.77 11.31
CA HIS A 60 -12.59 -2.18 12.67
C HIS A 60 -12.34 -0.97 13.57
N TYR A 61 -11.55 0.01 13.11
CA TYR A 61 -11.33 1.25 13.84
C TYR A 61 -12.62 2.05 14.07
N LEU A 62 -13.47 2.21 13.04
CA LEU A 62 -14.76 2.89 13.20
C LEU A 62 -15.68 2.16 14.18
N ALA A 63 -15.69 0.82 14.15
CA ALA A 63 -16.49 0.02 15.08
C ALA A 63 -15.99 0.20 16.52
N GLU A 64 -14.67 0.12 16.74
CA GLU A 64 -14.03 0.36 18.03
C GLU A 64 -14.38 1.74 18.60
N VAL A 65 -14.19 2.81 17.82
CA VAL A 65 -14.47 4.19 18.28
C VAL A 65 -15.96 4.40 18.55
N ASN A 66 -16.86 3.80 17.77
CA ASN A 66 -18.30 3.94 18.00
C ASN A 66 -18.79 3.17 19.23
N VAL A 67 -18.21 2.01 19.54
CA VAL A 67 -18.64 1.16 20.66
C VAL A 67 -17.94 1.54 21.96
N ASN A 68 -16.62 1.68 21.93
CA ASN A 68 -15.78 1.94 23.11
C ASN A 68 -15.54 3.44 23.35
N GLY A 69 -15.91 4.30 22.39
CA GLY A 69 -15.58 5.72 22.41
C GLY A 69 -14.15 6.01 21.92
N PRO A 70 -13.81 7.27 21.67
CA PRO A 70 -12.45 7.67 21.33
C PRO A 70 -11.52 7.49 22.54
N GLN A 71 -10.32 6.96 22.32
CA GLN A 71 -9.32 6.79 23.39
C GLN A 71 -8.76 8.13 23.92
N THR A 72 -8.88 9.20 23.12
CA THR A 72 -8.48 10.54 23.52
C THR A 72 -9.62 11.23 24.25
N PRO A 73 -9.43 11.67 25.52
CA PRO A 73 -10.44 12.43 26.22
C PRO A 73 -10.67 13.77 25.53
N PHE A 74 -11.93 14.14 25.34
CA PHE A 74 -12.27 15.48 24.88
C PHE A 74 -11.91 16.50 25.97
N ILE A 75 -11.19 17.55 25.59
CA ILE A 75 -10.87 18.70 26.48
C ILE A 75 -12.15 19.48 26.82
N THR A 76 -13.20 19.35 26.01
CA THR A 76 -14.48 20.04 26.18
C THR A 76 -15.62 19.12 25.78
N SER A 77 -16.75 19.18 26.48
CA SER A 77 -17.95 18.36 26.20
C SER A 77 -18.74 18.76 24.95
N LEU A 78 -18.25 19.76 24.20
CA LEU A 78 -18.91 20.27 23.00
C LEU A 78 -18.53 19.43 21.78
N LYS A 79 -19.52 19.08 20.97
CA LYS A 79 -19.30 18.44 19.67
C LYS A 79 -18.59 19.44 18.73
N PRO A 80 -17.58 19.00 17.95
CA PRO A 80 -16.96 19.85 16.94
C PRO A 80 -18.00 20.43 15.97
N SER A 81 -17.83 21.69 15.60
CA SER A 81 -18.64 22.33 14.58
C SER A 81 -18.38 21.71 13.20
N ASN A 82 -19.45 21.46 12.44
CA ASN A 82 -19.35 20.93 11.09
C ASN A 82 -19.09 22.08 10.11
N ILE A 83 -17.83 22.52 10.03
CA ILE A 83 -17.37 23.56 9.11
C ILE A 83 -16.50 22.86 8.08
N GLU A 84 -16.80 23.02 6.79
CA GLU A 84 -15.89 22.59 5.73
C GLU A 84 -14.72 23.59 5.68
N PRO A 85 -13.49 23.17 6.02
CA PRO A 85 -12.36 24.09 6.03
C PRO A 85 -12.05 24.54 4.60
N ILE A 86 -11.86 25.84 4.42
CA ILE A 86 -11.35 26.39 3.16
C ILE A 86 -9.90 25.95 3.01
N VAL A 87 -9.64 25.09 2.03
CA VAL A 87 -8.27 24.68 1.68
C VAL A 87 -7.57 25.90 1.07
N PRO A 88 -6.46 26.39 1.65
CA PRO A 88 -5.76 27.55 1.12
C PRO A 88 -5.09 27.19 -0.22
N GLU A 89 -5.09 28.15 -1.16
CA GLU A 89 -4.34 28.01 -2.40
C GLU A 89 -2.84 28.13 -2.12
N ILE A 90 -2.07 27.14 -2.56
CA ILE A 90 -0.61 27.15 -2.41
C ILE A 90 -0.03 27.92 -3.62
N PRO A 91 0.71 29.02 -3.42
CA PRO A 91 1.28 29.76 -4.53
C PRO A 91 2.33 28.91 -5.26
N SER A 92 2.25 28.90 -6.59
CA SER A 92 3.15 28.11 -7.45
C SER A 92 4.64 28.44 -7.26
N SER A 93 4.95 29.65 -6.79
CA SER A 93 6.32 30.10 -6.48
C SER A 93 6.98 29.30 -5.34
N LEU A 94 6.22 28.83 -4.34
CA LEU A 94 6.76 28.04 -3.23
C LEU A 94 7.17 26.63 -3.68
N VAL A 95 6.43 26.04 -4.62
CA VAL A 95 6.77 24.74 -5.22
C VAL A 95 8.03 24.85 -6.08
N HIS A 96 8.15 25.92 -6.87
CA HIS A 96 9.33 26.19 -7.68
C HIS A 96 10.57 26.46 -6.81
N PHE A 97 10.43 27.25 -5.75
CA PHE A 97 11.53 27.54 -4.84
C PHE A 97 12.04 26.28 -4.14
N TYR A 98 11.13 25.41 -3.68
CA TYR A 98 11.51 24.12 -3.10
C TYR A 98 12.25 23.22 -4.11
N LEU A 99 11.79 23.18 -5.36
CA LEU A 99 12.41 22.38 -6.42
C LEU A 99 13.80 22.93 -6.81
N ILE A 100 13.95 24.27 -6.86
CA ILE A 100 15.24 24.93 -7.10
C ILE A 100 16.22 24.64 -5.96
N ILE A 101 15.80 24.73 -4.70
CA ILE A 101 16.64 24.35 -3.55
C ILE A 101 17.05 22.89 -3.62
N LEU A 102 16.10 22.00 -3.92
CA LEU A 102 16.36 20.57 -3.99
C LEU A 102 17.34 20.23 -5.13
N LEU A 103 17.20 20.87 -6.30
CA LEU A 103 18.17 20.75 -7.40
C LEU A 103 19.54 21.35 -7.05
N TYR A 104 19.58 22.50 -6.38
CA TYR A 104 20.83 23.12 -5.94
C TYR A 104 21.58 22.23 -4.95
N VAL A 105 20.87 21.65 -3.98
CA VAL A 105 21.43 20.72 -2.99
C VAL A 105 21.94 19.44 -3.67
N PHE A 106 21.20 18.88 -4.63
CA PHE A 106 21.65 17.71 -5.41
C PHE A 106 22.89 18.03 -6.28
N SER A 107 22.91 19.18 -6.95
CA SER A 107 24.07 19.60 -7.76
C SER A 107 25.30 19.95 -6.91
N SER A 108 25.07 20.46 -5.70
CA SER A 108 26.15 20.75 -4.76
C SER A 108 26.73 19.47 -4.19
N SER A 109 25.91 18.45 -3.86
CA SER A 109 26.45 17.20 -3.28
C SER A 109 27.32 16.40 -4.26
N THR A 110 27.13 16.53 -5.58
CA THR A 110 27.99 15.87 -6.58
C THR A 110 29.38 16.51 -6.71
N ASN A 111 29.55 17.76 -6.26
CA ASN A 111 30.83 18.46 -6.28
C ASN A 111 31.71 18.22 -5.03
N TRP A 112 31.24 17.44 -4.04
CA TRP A 112 32.00 17.11 -2.81
C TRP A 112 32.61 15.70 -2.82
N ILE A 113 32.57 14.96 -3.94
CA ILE A 113 33.14 13.60 -4.08
C ILE A 113 34.31 13.58 -5.08
N SER A 114 35.16 14.61 -5.10
CA SER A 114 36.46 14.57 -5.79
C SER A 114 37.59 14.94 -4.85
#